data_AF-A0A259RX11-F1
#
_entry.id   AF-A0A259RX11-F1
#
_cell.length_a   1.000
_cell.length_b   1.000
_cell.length_c   1.000
_cell.angle_alpha   90.00
_cell.angle_beta   90.00
_cell.angle_gamma   90.00
#
_symmetry.space_group_name_H-M   'P 1'
#
loop_
_entity.id
_entity.type
_entity.pdbx_description
1 polymer ?
#
loop_
_entity_poly.entity_id
_entity_poly.type
_entity_poly.pdbx_seq_one_letter_code
_entity_poly.pdbx_strand_id
1 'polypeptide(L)'
;MYLETLSFVFEEHGTNLMGCLKDEKPAEEKLGNFIRLICHRLNEKPKFRQLFKRELIEQDEERYRFLVNVVMDETCHTLHDIFLGINPACDPHFLTTSLVDLLIFHFQINPMRPYLLGGSTETQSEDYLATNILKLMTQPLEE
;
A
#
# COMPACT_ATOMS: atom_id res chain seq x y z
N MET A 1 -14.12 0.90 21.93
CA MET A 1 -12.78 1.44 22.28
C MET A 1 -11.65 0.94 21.37
N TYR A 2 -11.40 -0.38 21.22
CA TYR A 2 -10.29 -0.87 20.36
C TYR A 2 -10.54 -0.67 18.86
N LEU A 3 -11.69 -1.14 18.34
CA LEU A 3 -12.06 -0.97 16.93
C LEU A 3 -12.16 0.50 16.52
N GLU A 4 -12.66 1.36 17.41
CA GLU A 4 -12.67 2.82 17.20
C GLU A 4 -11.26 3.42 17.12
N THR A 5 -10.31 2.88 17.89
CA THR A 5 -8.90 3.30 17.81
C THR A 5 -8.27 2.84 16.49
N LEU A 6 -8.60 1.62 16.02
CA LEU A 6 -8.19 1.15 14.71
C LEU A 6 -8.77 2.05 13.61
N SER A 7 -10.09 2.29 13.61
CA SER A 7 -10.73 3.22 12.68
C SER A 7 -10.04 4.57 12.68
N PHE A 8 -9.83 5.19 13.85
CA PHE A 8 -9.20 6.51 13.93
C PHE A 8 -7.79 6.53 13.32
N VAL A 9 -6.94 5.56 13.68
CA VAL A 9 -5.55 5.50 13.17
C VAL A 9 -5.53 5.27 11.66
N PHE A 10 -6.41 4.41 11.15
CA PHE A 10 -6.45 4.10 9.72
C PHE A 10 -7.15 5.19 8.90
N GLU A 11 -8.21 5.82 9.41
CA GLU A 11 -8.91 6.95 8.78
C GLU A 11 -8.03 8.20 8.73
N GLU A 12 -7.31 8.53 9.82
CA GLU A 12 -6.33 9.63 9.88
C GLU A 12 -5.25 9.48 8.80
N HIS A 13 -4.89 8.23 8.48
CA HIS A 13 -3.89 7.92 7.45
C HIS A 13 -4.50 7.70 6.06
N GLY A 14 -5.78 7.35 5.98
CA GLY A 14 -6.53 7.09 4.74
C GLY A 14 -7.08 8.33 4.04
N THR A 15 -7.44 9.39 4.78
CA THR A 15 -8.18 10.53 4.20
C THR A 15 -7.42 11.28 3.09
N ASN A 16 -6.08 11.32 3.13
CA ASN A 16 -5.27 11.95 2.08
C ASN A 16 -4.93 11.01 0.92
N LEU A 17 -4.93 9.68 1.14
CA LEU A 17 -4.56 8.70 0.11
C LEU A 17 -5.60 8.64 -1.01
N MET A 18 -6.88 8.72 -0.64
CA MET A 18 -7.99 8.73 -1.59
C MET A 18 -7.98 9.95 -2.52
N GLY A 19 -7.43 11.08 -2.08
CA GLY A 19 -7.29 12.28 -2.92
C GLY A 19 -6.44 12.03 -4.17
N CYS A 20 -5.36 11.25 -4.05
CA CYS A 20 -4.49 10.90 -5.19
C CYS A 20 -5.19 9.99 -6.21
N LEU A 21 -6.08 9.11 -5.74
CA LEU A 21 -6.76 8.14 -6.58
C LEU A 21 -7.96 8.75 -7.33
N LYS A 22 -8.58 9.79 -6.77
CA LYS A 22 -9.76 10.48 -7.32
C LYS A 22 -9.46 11.70 -8.21
N ASP A 23 -8.19 12.03 -8.41
CA ASP A 23 -7.77 13.15 -9.25
C ASP A 23 -8.23 12.97 -10.72
N GLU A 24 -8.20 13.99 -11.58
CA GLU A 24 -8.56 13.87 -13.00
C GLU A 24 -7.40 13.39 -13.89
N LYS A 25 -6.39 12.78 -13.28
CA LYS A 25 -5.14 12.35 -13.92
C LYS A 25 -5.24 10.97 -14.59
N PRO A 26 -4.32 10.63 -15.52
CA PRO A 26 -4.18 9.27 -16.04
C PRO A 26 -3.99 8.23 -14.93
N ALA A 27 -4.47 7.00 -15.16
CA ALA A 27 -4.47 5.92 -14.16
C ALA A 27 -3.07 5.60 -13.61
N GLU A 28 -2.05 5.55 -14.46
CA GLU A 28 -0.66 5.34 -14.04
C GLU A 28 -0.14 6.48 -13.15
N GLU A 29 -0.51 7.74 -13.45
CA GLU A 29 -0.09 8.89 -12.64
C GLU A 29 -0.79 8.89 -11.28
N LYS A 30 -2.08 8.54 -11.23
CA LYS A 30 -2.83 8.33 -9.98
C LYS A 30 -2.15 7.29 -9.09
N LEU A 31 -1.84 6.13 -9.68
CA LEU A 31 -1.16 5.03 -8.98
C LEU A 31 0.21 5.49 -8.48
N GLY A 32 1.00 6.18 -9.31
CA GLY A 32 2.30 6.71 -8.92
C GLY A 32 2.23 7.69 -7.75
N ASN A 33 1.25 8.61 -7.76
CA ASN A 33 1.06 9.55 -6.66
C ASN A 33 0.61 8.86 -5.37
N PHE A 34 -0.29 7.89 -5.48
CA PHE A 34 -0.70 7.06 -4.35
C PHE A 34 0.49 6.31 -3.74
N ILE A 35 1.29 5.62 -4.56
CA ILE A 35 2.46 4.83 -4.10
C ILE A 35 3.47 5.74 -3.38
N ARG A 36 3.77 6.93 -3.92
CA ARG A 36 4.67 7.88 -3.25
C ARG A 36 4.12 8.32 -1.90
N LEU A 37 2.85 8.69 -1.85
CA LEU A 37 2.22 9.17 -0.62
C LEU A 37 2.18 8.07 0.45
N ILE A 38 1.81 6.83 0.10
CA ILE A 38 1.78 5.72 1.07
C ILE A 38 3.19 5.33 1.54
N CYS A 39 4.20 5.33 0.67
CA CYS A 39 5.60 5.15 1.08
C CYS A 39 6.01 6.18 2.15
N HIS A 40 5.66 7.44 1.92
CA HIS A 40 5.92 8.51 2.88
C HIS A 40 5.23 8.29 4.22
N ARG A 41 3.93 7.95 4.20
CA ARG A 41 3.17 7.64 5.42
C ARG A 41 3.75 6.45 6.18
N LEU A 42 4.13 5.38 5.47
CA LEU A 42 4.73 4.19 6.07
C LEU A 42 6.07 4.49 6.72
N ASN A 43 6.85 5.42 6.18
CA ASN A 43 8.10 5.84 6.82
C ASN A 43 7.85 6.67 8.09
N GLU A 44 7.00 7.69 8.00
CA GLU A 44 6.75 8.64 9.09
C GLU A 44 5.99 8.04 10.29
N LYS A 45 5.18 7.00 10.05
CA LYS A 45 4.25 6.46 11.05
C LYS A 45 4.54 4.98 11.38
N PRO A 46 5.60 4.66 12.15
CA PRO A 46 5.91 3.28 12.54
C PRO A 46 4.77 2.56 13.26
N LYS A 47 3.95 3.29 14.04
CA LYS A 47 2.80 2.74 14.78
C LYS A 47 1.74 2.16 13.86
N PHE A 48 1.47 2.80 12.72
CA PHE A 48 0.52 2.30 11.73
C PHE A 48 0.94 0.93 11.19
N ARG A 49 2.20 0.80 10.76
CA ARG A 49 2.76 -0.48 10.30
C ARG A 49 2.72 -1.55 11.39
N GLN A 50 3.04 -1.19 12.64
CA GLN A 50 2.99 -2.13 13.76
C GLN A 50 1.58 -2.63 14.05
N LEU A 51 0.58 -1.75 14.02
CA LEU A 51 -0.82 -2.12 14.20
C LEU A 51 -1.30 -3.03 13.06
N PHE A 52 -1.06 -2.65 11.79
CA PHE A 52 -1.42 -3.49 10.65
C PHE A 52 -0.81 -4.89 10.75
N LYS A 53 0.49 -4.98 11.08
CA LYS A 53 1.17 -6.27 11.29
C LYS A 53 0.57 -7.08 12.45
N ARG A 54 0.16 -6.41 13.53
CA ARG A 54 -0.46 -7.08 14.68
C ARG A 54 -1.76 -7.76 14.26
N GLU A 55 -2.60 -7.05 13.51
CA GLU A 55 -3.87 -7.62 13.03
C GLU A 55 -3.62 -8.84 12.13
N LEU A 56 -2.60 -8.80 11.26
CA LEU A 56 -2.20 -9.96 10.45
C LEU A 56 -1.70 -11.17 11.27
N ILE A 57 -1.07 -10.93 12.42
CA ILE A 57 -0.57 -11.99 13.30
C ILE A 57 -1.70 -12.61 14.13
N GLU A 58 -2.61 -11.79 14.63
CA GLU A 58 -3.70 -12.27 15.51
C GLU A 58 -4.75 -13.08 14.76
N GLN A 59 -4.89 -12.92 13.43
CA GLN A 59 -5.81 -13.70 12.60
C GLN A 59 -7.26 -13.67 13.08
N ASP A 60 -7.66 -12.55 13.68
CA ASP A 60 -9.01 -12.32 14.15
C ASP A 60 -9.92 -11.91 12.97
N GLU A 61 -10.80 -12.82 12.56
CA GLU A 61 -11.66 -12.64 11.40
C GLU A 61 -12.58 -11.41 11.52
N GLU A 62 -13.09 -11.11 12.72
CA GLU A 62 -13.96 -9.94 12.92
C GLU A 62 -13.22 -8.65 12.62
N ARG A 63 -11.94 -8.60 13.00
CA ARG A 63 -11.08 -7.43 12.76
C ARG A 63 -10.64 -7.32 11.31
N TYR A 64 -10.42 -8.44 10.62
CA TYR A 64 -10.19 -8.42 9.18
C TYR A 64 -11.40 -7.89 8.43
N ARG A 65 -12.61 -8.36 8.76
CA ARG A 65 -13.85 -7.85 8.17
C ARG A 65 -14.00 -6.36 8.44
N PHE A 66 -13.68 -5.91 9.66
CA PHE A 66 -13.69 -4.50 10.01
C PHE A 66 -12.71 -3.68 9.17
N LEU A 67 -11.43 -4.08 9.08
CA LEU A 67 -10.41 -3.39 8.29
C LEU A 67 -10.79 -3.32 6.81
N VAL A 68 -11.27 -4.43 6.24
CA VAL A 68 -11.69 -4.43 4.84
C VAL A 68 -12.88 -3.51 4.62
N ASN A 69 -13.95 -3.67 5.40
CA ASN A 69 -15.23 -2.98 5.13
C ASN A 69 -15.23 -1.50 5.53
N VAL A 70 -14.44 -1.11 6.53
CA VAL A 70 -14.47 0.26 7.08
C VAL A 70 -13.29 1.08 6.62
N VAL A 71 -12.12 0.46 6.48
CA VAL A 71 -10.86 1.17 6.21
C VAL A 71 -10.44 1.07 4.76
N MET A 72 -10.51 -0.12 4.16
CA MET A 72 -9.89 -0.38 2.86
C MET A 72 -10.89 -0.34 1.70
N ASP A 73 -12.19 -0.48 1.96
CA ASP A 73 -13.22 -0.69 0.95
C ASP A 73 -13.13 0.28 -0.24
N GLU A 74 -13.19 1.58 0.03
CA GLU A 74 -13.15 2.60 -1.02
C GLU A 74 -11.79 2.62 -1.76
N THR A 75 -10.70 2.39 -1.04
CA THR A 75 -9.34 2.35 -1.62
C THR A 75 -9.20 1.15 -2.55
N CYS A 76 -9.67 -0.03 -2.13
CA CYS A 76 -9.62 -1.25 -2.91
C CYS A 76 -10.45 -1.14 -4.19
N HIS A 77 -11.67 -0.61 -4.11
CA HIS A 77 -12.49 -0.37 -5.30
C HIS A 77 -11.84 0.61 -6.28
N THR A 78 -11.24 1.69 -5.77
CA THR A 78 -10.61 2.68 -6.64
C THR A 78 -9.31 2.17 -7.26
N LEU A 79 -8.52 1.38 -6.52
CA LEU A 79 -7.34 0.70 -7.06
C LEU A 79 -7.72 -0.32 -8.13
N HIS A 80 -8.83 -1.05 -7.94
CA HIS A 80 -9.37 -1.97 -8.92
C HIS A 80 -9.62 -1.28 -10.26
N ASP A 81 -10.33 -0.15 -10.24
CA ASP A 81 -10.61 0.64 -11.46
C ASP A 81 -9.35 1.22 -12.09
N ILE A 82 -8.38 1.65 -11.27
CA ILE A 82 -7.08 2.16 -11.76
C ILE A 82 -6.30 1.07 -12.48
N PHE A 83 -6.21 -0.15 -11.92
CA PHE A 83 -5.49 -1.24 -12.56
C PHE A 83 -6.12 -1.65 -13.89
N LEU A 84 -7.46 -1.72 -13.96
CA LEU A 84 -8.17 -1.95 -15.22
C LEU A 84 -7.96 -0.82 -16.23
N GLY A 85 -7.84 0.43 -15.76
CA GLY A 85 -7.50 1.58 -16.59
C GLY A 85 -6.07 1.57 -17.15
N ILE A 86 -5.14 0.89 -16.48
CA ILE A 86 -3.75 0.70 -16.95
C ILE A 86 -3.66 -0.48 -17.91
N ASN A 87 -4.22 -1.63 -17.52
CA ASN A 87 -4.26 -2.84 -18.32
C ASN A 87 -5.59 -3.58 -18.13
N PRO A 88 -6.51 -3.55 -19.12
CA PRO A 88 -7.81 -4.21 -19.00
C PRO A 88 -7.76 -5.74 -18.83
N ALA A 89 -6.63 -6.38 -19.15
CA ALA A 89 -6.44 -7.83 -19.05
C ALA A 89 -5.75 -8.28 -17.75
N CYS A 90 -5.44 -7.36 -16.83
CA CYS A 90 -4.78 -7.72 -15.58
C CYS A 90 -5.72 -8.37 -14.56
N ASP A 91 -5.14 -8.99 -13.52
CA ASP A 91 -5.86 -9.34 -12.30
C ASP A 91 -5.70 -8.21 -11.26
N PRO A 92 -6.70 -7.31 -11.11
CA PRO A 92 -6.61 -6.19 -10.18
C PRO A 92 -6.60 -6.61 -8.71
N HIS A 93 -7.15 -7.78 -8.36
CA HIS A 93 -7.09 -8.28 -6.99
C HIS A 93 -5.65 -8.67 -6.65
N PHE A 94 -5.03 -9.48 -7.51
CA PHE A 94 -3.63 -9.88 -7.36
C PHE A 94 -2.69 -8.68 -7.30
N LEU A 95 -2.87 -7.69 -8.18
CA LEU A 95 -2.06 -6.47 -8.18
C LEU A 95 -2.27 -5.63 -6.91
N THR A 96 -3.50 -5.54 -6.42
CA THR A 96 -3.80 -4.82 -5.17
C THR A 96 -3.12 -5.48 -3.98
N THR A 97 -3.24 -6.80 -3.83
CA THR A 97 -2.59 -7.54 -2.73
C THR A 97 -1.07 -7.51 -2.85
N SER A 98 -0.53 -7.63 -4.07
CA SER A 98 0.91 -7.54 -4.33
C SER A 98 1.47 -6.16 -3.98
N LEU A 99 0.73 -5.10 -4.32
CA LEU A 99 1.10 -3.74 -3.96
C LEU A 99 1.16 -3.55 -2.44
N VAL A 100 0.14 -4.03 -1.72
CA VAL A 100 0.11 -3.98 -0.24
C VAL A 100 1.29 -4.75 0.34
N ASP A 101 1.58 -5.96 -0.15
CA ASP A 101 2.69 -6.77 0.32
C ASP A 101 4.04 -6.09 0.10
N LEU A 102 4.29 -5.55 -1.11
CA LEU A 102 5.51 -4.82 -1.43
C LEU A 102 5.70 -3.62 -0.49
N LEU A 103 4.64 -2.83 -0.32
CA LEU A 103 4.66 -1.65 0.55
C LEU A 103 4.90 -2.03 2.02
N ILE A 104 4.21 -3.03 2.56
CA ILE A 104 4.39 -3.38 3.99
C ILE A 104 5.74 -4.06 4.22
N PHE A 105 6.11 -5.00 3.35
CA PHE A 105 7.31 -5.81 3.54
C PHE A 105 8.59 -4.97 3.49
N HIS A 106 8.75 -4.11 2.47
CA HIS A 106 9.96 -3.29 2.34
C HIS A 106 10.24 -2.45 3.59
N PHE A 107 9.20 -1.85 4.16
CA PHE A 107 9.32 -1.04 5.38
C PHE A 107 9.48 -1.88 6.64
N GLN A 108 8.88 -3.08 6.69
CA GLN A 108 9.05 -4.02 7.80
C GLN A 108 10.50 -4.50 7.91
N ILE A 109 11.15 -4.79 6.78
CA ILE A 109 12.52 -5.29 6.77
C ILE A 109 13.56 -4.17 6.63
N ASN A 110 13.17 -2.89 6.62
CA ASN A 110 14.12 -1.78 6.50
C ASN A 110 15.34 -1.91 7.42
N PRO A 111 15.22 -2.23 8.72
CA PRO A 111 16.41 -2.43 9.59
C PRO A 111 17.35 -3.55 9.14
N MET A 112 16.83 -4.56 8.42
CA MET A 112 17.59 -5.70 7.92
C MET A 112 18.23 -5.43 6.55
N ARG A 113 17.61 -4.59 5.71
CA ARG A 113 18.01 -4.39 4.30
C ARG A 113 19.48 -4.02 4.07
N PRO A 114 20.14 -3.16 4.87
CA PRO A 114 21.57 -2.84 4.68
C PRO A 114 22.51 -4.02 4.92
N TYR A 115 22.03 -5.06 5.61
CA TYR A 115 22.79 -6.28 5.88
C TYR A 115 22.54 -7.39 4.85
N LEU A 116 21.59 -7.20 3.93
CA LEU A 116 21.39 -8.13 2.81
C LEU A 116 22.45 -7.89 1.74
N LEU A 117 22.74 -8.92 0.94
CA LEU A 117 23.69 -8.81 -0.18
C LEU A 117 23.24 -7.69 -1.14
N GLY A 118 24.13 -6.72 -1.40
CA GLY A 118 23.82 -5.55 -2.22
C GLY A 118 22.98 -4.46 -1.53
N GLY A 119 22.77 -4.56 -0.21
CA GLY A 119 22.02 -3.59 0.58
C GLY A 119 22.67 -2.20 0.59
N SER A 120 21.85 -1.16 0.43
CA SER A 120 22.28 0.24 0.59
C SER A 120 21.17 1.07 1.24
N THR A 121 21.55 2.16 1.91
CA THR A 121 20.59 3.13 2.47
C THR A 121 19.84 3.89 1.38
N GLU A 122 20.43 4.07 0.21
CA GLU A 122 19.79 4.67 -0.96
C GLU A 122 18.55 3.87 -1.38
N THR A 123 18.66 2.53 -1.42
CA THR A 123 17.53 1.66 -1.79
C THR A 123 16.41 1.68 -0.74
N GLN A 124 16.69 2.16 0.48
CA GLN A 124 15.69 2.33 1.54
C GLN A 124 14.85 3.60 1.40
N SER A 125 15.27 4.54 0.55
CA SER A 125 14.53 5.79 0.37
C SER A 125 13.12 5.53 -0.17
N GLU A 126 12.17 6.34 0.31
CA GLU A 126 10.77 6.29 -0.11
C GLU A 126 10.65 6.48 -1.62
N ASP A 127 11.44 7.38 -2.21
CA ASP A 127 11.46 7.67 -3.64
C ASP A 127 11.94 6.49 -4.48
N TYR A 128 13.01 5.83 -4.04
CA TYR A 128 13.52 4.64 -4.71
C TYR A 128 12.47 3.51 -4.67
N LEU A 129 11.87 3.27 -3.51
CA LEU A 129 10.83 2.25 -3.37
C LEU A 129 9.61 2.59 -4.23
N ALA A 130 9.10 3.81 -4.16
CA ALA A 130 7.92 4.22 -4.91
C ALA A 130 8.12 4.10 -6.41
N THR A 131 9.28 4.53 -6.92
CA THR A 131 9.61 4.46 -8.34
C THR A 131 9.66 3.01 -8.84
N ASN A 132 10.30 2.11 -8.08
CA ASN A 132 10.46 0.73 -8.52
C ASN A 132 9.19 -0.11 -8.32
N ILE A 133 8.42 0.13 -7.25
CA ILE A 133 7.11 -0.51 -7.06
C ILE A 133 6.17 -0.11 -8.20
N LEU A 134 6.09 1.18 -8.57
CA LEU A 134 5.25 1.60 -9.70
C LEU A 134 5.62 0.85 -10.98
N LYS A 135 6.91 0.76 -11.31
CA LYS A 135 7.37 0.02 -12.49
C LYS A 135 6.95 -1.44 -12.46
N LEU A 136 7.05 -2.11 -11.31
CA LEU A 136 6.61 -3.49 -11.17
C LEU A 136 5.09 -3.64 -11.34
N MET A 137 4.32 -2.69 -10.84
CA MET A 137 2.84 -2.75 -10.88
C MET A 137 2.25 -2.39 -12.25
N THR A 138 3.00 -1.73 -13.13
CA THR A 138 2.54 -1.34 -14.47
C THR A 138 3.12 -2.21 -15.59
N GLN A 139 4.03 -3.12 -15.26
CA GLN A 139 4.54 -4.09 -16.22
C GLN A 139 3.47 -5.17 -16.53
N PRO A 140 3.34 -5.59 -17.81
CA PRO A 140 2.52 -6.74 -18.14
C PRO A 140 3.06 -7.98 -17.42
N LEU A 141 2.19 -8.75 -16.79
CA LEU A 141 2.54 -10.10 -16.36
C LEU A 141 2.64 -10.95 -17.63
N GLU A 142 3.79 -11.58 -17.85
CA GLU A 142 3.96 -12.54 -18.94
C GLU A 142 3.09 -13.79 -18.66
N GLU A 143 2.38 -14.27 -19.69
CA GLU A 143 1.57 -15.51 -19.64
C GLU A 143 2.42 -16.79 -19.61
#